data_AF-A0A662KV84-F1
#
_entry.id   AF-A0A662KV84-F1
#
_cell.length_a   1.000
_cell.length_b   1.000
_cell.length_c   1.000
_cell.angle_alpha   90.00
_cell.angle_beta   90.00
_cell.angle_gamma   90.00
#
_symmetry.space_group_name_H-M   'P 1'
#
loop_
_entity.id
_entity.type
_entity.pdbx_description
1 polymer ?
#
loop_
_entity_poly.entity_id
_entity_poly.type
_entity_poly.pdbx_seq_one_letter_code
_entity_poly.pdbx_strand_id
1 'polypeptide(L)'
;MRQVIVVIVLGIALTIAIVISIHHEKKEALLVLHAGSLAAPFGELEKEFEKIYGVDVQREAAGSKATIRKVTELGKKADVVASADYTLIENMMISSAPKYANFCIQFARNKIVIAYTNKSAYKNEINESNWYKILARKNVRFGFSNPNDDPCGYRALMVVQLAEIYYGNDTIFDELIEENTAITATQENGSYIIHVPSSAELGIDVAKIAMRSAEIDLMASLETGDIDYLFIYRSVA
;
A
#
# COMPACT_ATOMS: atom_id res chain seq x y z
N MET A 1 -36.24 -31.96 46.90
CA MET A 1 -35.73 -32.48 45.61
C MET A 1 -35.46 -31.39 44.58
N ARG A 2 -36.43 -30.54 44.20
CA ARG A 2 -36.27 -29.51 43.16
C ARG A 2 -35.13 -28.51 43.40
N GLN A 3 -34.94 -28.03 44.63
CA GLN A 3 -33.84 -27.12 44.98
C GLN A 3 -32.45 -27.77 44.92
N VAL A 4 -32.35 -29.05 45.29
CA VAL A 4 -31.08 -29.82 45.23
C VAL A 4 -30.64 -30.03 43.78
N ILE A 5 -31.58 -30.31 42.88
CA ILE A 5 -31.31 -30.46 41.44
C ILE A 5 -30.79 -29.14 40.83
N VAL A 6 -31.39 -28.00 41.21
CA VAL A 6 -30.97 -26.68 40.72
C VAL A 6 -29.53 -26.34 41.13
N VAL A 7 -29.15 -26.64 42.38
CA VAL A 7 -27.78 -26.39 42.88
C VAL A 7 -26.75 -27.26 42.15
N ILE A 8 -27.07 -28.52 41.87
CA ILE A 8 -26.20 -29.43 41.13
C ILE A 8 -26.00 -28.94 39.69
N VAL A 9 -27.07 -28.53 39.01
CA VAL A 9 -27.00 -28.02 37.63
C VAL A 9 -26.17 -26.73 37.55
N LEU A 10 -26.35 -25.80 38.49
CA LEU A 10 -25.55 -24.58 38.57
C LEU A 10 -24.07 -24.87 38.84
N GLY A 11 -23.78 -25.85 39.71
CA GLY A 11 -22.41 -26.30 39.97
C GLY A 11 -21.72 -26.88 38.74
N ILE A 12 -22.44 -27.70 37.95
CA ILE A 12 -21.94 -28.28 36.70
C ILE A 12 -21.73 -27.20 35.62
N ALA A 13 -22.66 -26.25 35.50
CA ALA A 13 -22.52 -25.16 34.53
C ALA A 13 -21.31 -24.26 34.86
N LEU A 14 -21.07 -24.01 36.16
CA LEU A 14 -19.92 -23.22 36.61
C LEU A 14 -18.59 -23.96 36.38
N THR A 15 -18.53 -25.26 36.62
CA THR A 15 -17.31 -26.05 36.33
C THR A 15 -17.04 -26.16 34.83
N ILE A 16 -18.07 -26.32 34.00
CA ILE A 16 -17.93 -26.28 32.54
C ILE A 16 -17.41 -24.91 32.08
N ALA A 17 -17.96 -23.81 32.61
CA ALA A 17 -17.50 -22.46 32.27
C ALA A 17 -16.02 -22.24 32.67
N ILE A 18 -15.61 -22.71 33.85
CA ILE A 18 -14.22 -22.62 34.33
C ILE A 18 -13.29 -23.47 33.44
N VAL A 19 -13.70 -24.68 33.07
CA VAL A 19 -12.89 -25.56 32.19
C VAL A 19 -12.75 -24.97 30.78
N ILE A 20 -13.81 -24.36 30.23
CA ILE A 20 -13.78 -23.66 28.94
C ILE A 20 -12.86 -22.43 28.99
N SER A 21 -12.90 -21.65 30.08
CA SER A 21 -12.00 -20.51 30.25
C SER A 21 -10.54 -20.93 30.45
N ILE A 22 -10.27 -22.08 31.07
CA ILE A 22 -8.91 -22.63 31.23
C ILE A 22 -8.40 -23.26 29.92
N HIS A 23 -9.28 -23.80 29.07
CA HIS A 23 -8.94 -24.37 27.75
C HIS A 23 -8.89 -23.34 26.61
N HIS A 24 -9.08 -22.05 26.88
CA HIS A 24 -8.78 -21.03 25.89
C HIS A 24 -7.25 -20.91 25.78
N GLU A 25 -6.63 -21.78 24.98
CA GLU A 25 -5.22 -21.68 24.61
C GLU A 25 -4.98 -20.28 24.06
N LYS A 26 -4.19 -19.50 24.78
CA LYS A 26 -3.80 -18.17 24.36
C LYS A 26 -2.83 -18.34 23.20
N LYS A 27 -3.36 -18.25 21.97
CA LYS A 27 -2.55 -18.33 20.75
C LYS A 27 -1.44 -17.28 20.79
N GLU A 28 -0.23 -17.68 20.43
CA GLU A 28 0.88 -16.75 20.25
C GLU A 28 0.57 -15.82 19.08
N ALA A 29 0.71 -14.52 19.30
CA ALA A 29 0.44 -13.51 18.28
C ALA A 29 1.69 -13.28 17.41
N LEU A 30 1.51 -13.23 16.09
CA LEU A 30 2.54 -12.90 15.11
C LEU A 30 2.15 -11.60 14.38
N LEU A 31 2.81 -10.49 14.69
CA LEU A 31 2.51 -9.19 14.10
C LEU A 31 3.29 -8.97 12.79
N VAL A 32 2.54 -8.80 11.70
CA VAL A 32 3.05 -8.61 10.35
C VAL A 32 2.67 -7.22 9.83
N LEU A 33 3.66 -6.35 9.68
CA LEU A 33 3.50 -5.04 9.05
C LEU A 33 3.86 -5.16 7.57
N HIS A 34 2.95 -4.83 6.66
CA HIS A 34 3.19 -5.05 5.23
C HIS A 34 2.71 -3.90 4.34
N ALA A 35 3.24 -3.85 3.11
CA ALA A 35 2.81 -2.95 2.05
C ALA A 35 1.33 -3.18 1.68
N GLY A 36 0.62 -2.12 1.29
CA GLY A 36 -0.79 -2.18 0.86
C GLY A 36 -1.04 -3.24 -0.22
N SER A 37 -0.25 -3.24 -1.28
CA SER A 37 -0.32 -4.23 -2.38
C SER A 37 -0.12 -5.71 -1.99
N LEU A 38 0.37 -5.99 -0.78
CA LEU A 38 0.51 -7.36 -0.26
C LEU A 38 -0.73 -7.84 0.50
N ALA A 39 -1.75 -6.99 0.71
CA ALA A 39 -2.90 -7.31 1.56
C ALA A 39 -3.65 -8.59 1.15
N ALA A 40 -3.93 -8.76 -0.14
CA ALA A 40 -4.60 -9.96 -0.64
C ALA A 40 -3.76 -11.24 -0.44
N PRO A 41 -2.52 -11.35 -0.97
CA PRO A 41 -1.71 -12.56 -0.80
C PRO A 41 -1.33 -12.82 0.67
N PHE A 42 -1.12 -11.79 1.48
CA PHE A 42 -0.84 -11.99 2.91
C PHE A 42 -2.07 -12.43 3.70
N GLY A 43 -3.29 -12.06 3.27
CA GLY A 43 -4.52 -12.59 3.85
C GLY A 43 -4.74 -14.08 3.53
N GLU A 44 -4.25 -14.56 2.40
CA GLU A 44 -4.21 -16.00 2.09
C GLU A 44 -3.14 -16.72 2.93
N LEU A 45 -1.94 -16.13 3.05
CA LEU A 45 -0.85 -16.67 3.87
C LEU A 45 -1.22 -16.75 5.36
N GLU A 46 -1.89 -15.73 5.90
CA GLU A 46 -2.42 -15.74 7.28
C GLU A 46 -3.25 -17.00 7.52
N LYS A 47 -4.27 -17.25 6.69
CA LYS A 47 -5.19 -18.38 6.86
C LYS A 47 -4.46 -19.73 6.85
N GLU A 48 -3.53 -19.91 5.92
CA GLU A 48 -2.77 -21.17 5.83
C GLU A 48 -1.77 -21.31 6.98
N PHE A 49 -1.10 -20.22 7.38
CA PHE A 49 -0.13 -20.25 8.47
C PHE A 49 -0.79 -20.54 9.82
N GLU A 50 -1.93 -19.90 10.12
CA GLU A 50 -2.70 -20.16 11.34
C GLU A 50 -3.22 -21.59 11.41
N LYS A 51 -3.64 -22.16 10.26
CA LYS A 51 -4.11 -23.54 10.17
C LYS A 51 -3.00 -24.55 10.47
N ILE A 52 -1.77 -24.28 10.04
CA ILE A 52 -0.62 -25.18 10.23
C ILE A 52 -0.05 -25.06 11.65
N TYR A 53 0.06 -23.83 12.17
CA TYR A 53 0.85 -23.55 13.38
C TYR A 53 0.04 -23.15 14.60
N GLY A 54 -1.27 -22.90 14.48
CA GLY A 54 -2.13 -22.55 15.61
C GLY A 54 -1.86 -21.17 16.22
N VAL A 55 -1.13 -20.30 15.53
CA VAL A 55 -0.84 -18.90 15.93
C VAL A 55 -2.00 -17.96 15.59
N ASP A 56 -1.94 -16.72 16.08
CA ASP A 56 -2.81 -15.60 15.72
C ASP A 56 -2.01 -14.58 14.89
N VAL A 57 -2.19 -14.55 13.57
CA VAL A 57 -1.43 -13.66 12.68
C VAL A 57 -2.16 -12.32 12.58
N GLN A 58 -1.54 -11.28 13.12
CA GLN A 58 -2.09 -9.93 13.14
C GLN A 58 -1.44 -9.09 12.04
N ARG A 59 -2.22 -8.66 11.05
CA ARG A 59 -1.70 -7.86 9.93
C ARG A 59 -2.06 -6.40 10.01
N GLU A 60 -1.12 -5.54 9.65
CA GLU A 60 -1.39 -4.13 9.36
C GLU A 60 -0.80 -3.71 8.02
N ALA A 61 -1.69 -3.24 7.15
CA ALA A 61 -1.33 -2.70 5.84
C ALA A 61 -1.14 -1.18 5.90
N ALA A 62 -0.11 -0.67 5.20
CA ALA A 62 0.07 0.75 4.87
C ALA A 62 1.05 0.89 3.69
N GLY A 63 1.31 2.12 3.22
CA GLY A 63 2.41 2.41 2.30
C GLY A 63 3.75 1.94 2.89
N SER A 64 4.64 1.37 2.08
CA SER A 64 5.81 0.64 2.61
C SER A 64 6.74 1.52 3.46
N LYS A 65 6.93 2.79 3.09
CA LYS A 65 7.75 3.72 3.86
C LYS A 65 7.07 4.07 5.18
N ALA A 66 5.75 4.28 5.18
CA ALA A 66 4.97 4.44 6.41
C ALA A 66 5.04 3.20 7.32
N THR A 67 4.93 2.00 6.75
CA THR A 67 5.07 0.71 7.45
C THR A 67 6.44 0.60 8.15
N ILE A 68 7.53 0.94 7.46
CA ILE A 68 8.88 0.91 8.04
C ILE A 68 9.03 1.96 9.15
N ARG A 69 8.51 3.18 8.96
CA ARG A 69 8.54 4.24 9.97
C ARG A 69 7.84 3.87 11.28
N LYS A 70 6.80 3.03 11.23
CA LYS A 70 6.18 2.48 12.46
C LYS A 70 7.24 1.79 13.34
N VAL A 71 8.19 1.08 12.74
CA VAL A 71 9.28 0.41 13.47
C VAL A 71 10.41 1.39 13.79
N THR A 72 10.90 2.10 12.78
CA THR A 72 12.18 2.83 12.86
C THR A 72 12.08 4.18 13.56
N GLU A 73 10.88 4.77 13.61
CA GLU A 73 10.62 6.10 14.18
C GLU A 73 9.62 6.03 15.34
N LEU A 74 8.56 5.22 15.22
CA LEU A 74 7.50 5.14 16.25
C LEU A 74 7.73 4.04 17.29
N GLY A 75 8.80 3.25 17.17
CA GLY A 75 9.17 2.20 18.13
C GLY A 75 8.21 1.01 18.18
N LYS A 76 7.36 0.83 17.18
CA LYS A 76 6.47 -0.33 17.08
C LYS A 76 7.29 -1.60 16.85
N LYS A 77 7.01 -2.63 17.63
CA LYS A 77 7.62 -3.95 17.44
C LYS A 77 6.79 -4.75 16.45
N ALA A 78 7.44 -5.43 15.52
CA ALA A 78 6.81 -6.30 14.54
C ALA A 78 7.71 -7.53 14.34
N ASP A 79 7.09 -8.68 14.09
CA ASP A 79 7.80 -9.93 13.84
C ASP A 79 8.21 -10.04 12.36
N VAL A 80 7.38 -9.50 11.46
CA VAL A 80 7.66 -9.45 10.02
C VAL A 80 7.37 -8.05 9.48
N VAL A 81 8.31 -7.53 8.68
CA VAL A 81 8.12 -6.32 7.87
C VAL A 81 8.26 -6.67 6.40
N ALA A 82 7.23 -6.43 5.59
CA ALA A 82 7.22 -6.70 4.16
C ALA A 82 6.99 -5.41 3.35
N SER A 83 7.99 -5.02 2.56
CA SER A 83 7.97 -3.80 1.75
C SER A 83 7.75 -4.11 0.27
N ALA A 84 7.04 -3.23 -0.44
CA ALA A 84 6.95 -3.24 -1.90
C ALA A 84 8.25 -2.74 -2.57
N ASP A 85 9.19 -2.22 -1.78
CA ASP A 85 10.53 -1.83 -2.20
C ASP A 85 11.58 -2.32 -1.21
N TYR A 86 12.38 -3.30 -1.63
CA TYR A 86 13.39 -3.91 -0.77
C TYR A 86 14.47 -2.91 -0.35
N THR A 87 14.74 -1.89 -1.16
CA THR A 87 15.78 -0.88 -0.87
C THR A 87 15.42 -0.05 0.36
N LEU A 88 14.13 0.08 0.69
CA LEU A 88 13.71 0.75 1.93
C LEU A 88 14.13 -0.05 3.17
N ILE A 89 14.09 -1.39 3.12
CA ILE A 89 14.57 -2.22 4.24
C ILE A 89 16.10 -2.08 4.37
N GLU A 90 16.82 -2.14 3.25
CA GLU A 90 18.27 -1.97 3.22
C GLU A 90 18.70 -0.61 3.80
N ASN A 91 18.04 0.47 3.38
CA ASN A 91 18.41 1.83 3.74
C ASN A 91 17.91 2.25 5.13
N MET A 92 16.67 1.90 5.50
CA MET A 92 16.02 2.42 6.70
C MET A 92 16.03 1.45 7.89
N MET A 93 16.33 0.17 7.68
CA MET A 93 16.34 -0.83 8.77
C MET A 93 17.70 -1.52 8.95
N ILE A 94 18.42 -1.79 7.86
CA ILE A 94 19.72 -2.50 7.93
C ILE A 94 20.88 -1.52 8.07
N SER A 95 20.88 -0.45 7.26
CA SER A 95 21.97 0.55 7.19
C SER A 95 21.72 1.76 8.10
N SER A 96 20.60 1.79 8.81
CA SER A 96 20.23 2.86 9.75
C SER A 96 20.93 2.75 11.09
N ALA A 97 20.96 3.86 11.83
CA ALA A 97 21.30 3.90 13.25
C ALA A 97 20.08 4.39 14.07
N PRO A 98 19.52 3.57 14.98
CA PRO A 98 19.91 2.19 15.29
C PRO A 98 19.55 1.21 14.16
N LYS A 99 20.13 0.01 14.22
CA LYS A 99 19.87 -1.08 13.28
C LYS A 99 18.62 -1.86 13.73
N TYR A 100 17.66 -2.01 12.83
CA TYR A 100 16.38 -2.68 13.07
C TYR A 100 16.22 -4.04 12.37
N ALA A 101 17.07 -4.34 11.38
CA ALA A 101 17.06 -5.63 10.67
C ALA A 101 18.50 -6.08 10.34
N ASN A 102 18.72 -7.39 10.25
CA ASN A 102 20.02 -7.96 9.84
C ASN A 102 20.08 -8.38 8.38
N PHE A 103 18.94 -8.70 7.76
CA PHE A 103 18.85 -9.20 6.39
C PHE A 103 17.52 -8.78 5.74
N CYS A 104 17.46 -8.90 4.41
CA CYS A 104 16.25 -8.74 3.61
C CYS A 104 16.18 -9.85 2.56
N ILE A 105 15.02 -10.48 2.38
CA ILE A 105 14.79 -11.50 1.35
C ILE A 105 13.89 -10.91 0.27
N GLN A 106 14.39 -10.86 -0.96
CA GLN A 106 13.60 -10.46 -2.13
C GLN A 106 12.81 -11.67 -2.62
N PHE A 107 11.47 -11.57 -2.63
CA PHE A 107 10.60 -12.73 -2.90
C PHE A 107 9.60 -12.54 -4.04
N ALA A 108 9.37 -11.30 -4.50
CA ALA A 108 8.39 -11.00 -5.54
C ALA A 108 8.78 -9.80 -6.40
N ARG A 109 8.11 -9.65 -7.54
CA ARG A 109 8.23 -8.50 -8.47
C ARG A 109 6.85 -8.05 -8.91
N ASN A 110 6.75 -6.82 -9.42
CA ASN A 110 5.51 -6.27 -9.91
C ASN A 110 5.73 -5.39 -11.16
N LYS A 111 4.64 -4.89 -11.75
CA LYS A 111 4.64 -3.92 -12.85
C LYS A 111 3.65 -2.80 -12.53
N ILE A 112 4.04 -1.54 -12.73
CA ILE A 112 3.09 -0.43 -12.72
C ILE A 112 2.24 -0.51 -13.99
N VAL A 113 0.94 -0.30 -13.83
CA VAL A 113 -0.06 -0.19 -14.88
C VAL A 113 -0.96 1.01 -14.61
N ILE A 114 -1.75 1.39 -15.61
CA ILE A 114 -2.82 2.37 -15.46
C ILE A 114 -4.14 1.60 -15.45
N ALA A 115 -4.72 1.42 -14.27
CA ALA A 115 -6.01 0.79 -14.09
C ALA A 115 -7.15 1.75 -14.45
N TYR A 116 -8.23 1.22 -15.00
CA TYR A 116 -9.46 1.95 -15.34
C TYR A 116 -10.65 1.00 -15.42
N THR A 117 -11.86 1.55 -15.44
CA THR A 117 -13.09 0.75 -15.46
C THR A 117 -13.96 1.09 -16.69
N ASN A 118 -15.11 0.43 -16.77
CA ASN A 118 -16.12 0.78 -17.75
C ASN A 118 -16.79 2.15 -17.51
N LYS A 119 -16.51 2.83 -16.38
CA LYS A 119 -17.03 4.17 -16.08
C LYS A 119 -16.06 5.28 -16.46
N SER A 120 -14.78 4.96 -16.64
CA SER A 120 -13.72 5.92 -16.91
C SER A 120 -13.91 6.67 -18.23
N ALA A 121 -13.70 7.99 -18.21
CA ALA A 121 -13.69 8.84 -19.38
C ALA A 121 -12.68 8.30 -20.42
N TYR A 122 -13.10 8.20 -21.70
CA TYR A 122 -12.24 7.78 -22.81
C TYR A 122 -11.63 6.37 -22.70
N LYS A 123 -12.21 5.47 -21.89
CA LYS A 123 -11.79 4.07 -21.74
C LYS A 123 -11.63 3.27 -23.05
N ASN A 124 -12.34 3.64 -24.10
CA ASN A 124 -12.29 2.95 -25.41
C ASN A 124 -11.23 3.56 -26.36
N GLU A 125 -10.68 4.73 -26.01
CA GLU A 125 -9.64 5.42 -26.79
C GLU A 125 -8.24 5.16 -26.22
N ILE A 126 -8.14 4.98 -24.90
CA ILE A 126 -6.86 4.81 -24.22
C ILE A 126 -6.14 3.51 -24.64
N ASN A 127 -4.84 3.61 -24.88
CA ASN A 127 -3.95 2.50 -25.16
C ASN A 127 -2.49 2.86 -24.82
N GLU A 128 -1.58 1.90 -25.05
CA GLU A 128 -0.15 2.04 -24.77
C GLU A 128 0.54 3.19 -25.51
N SER A 129 -0.01 3.72 -26.61
CA SER A 129 0.61 4.79 -27.38
C SER A 129 0.10 6.19 -27.02
N ASN A 130 -1.00 6.30 -26.27
CA ASN A 130 -1.69 7.58 -26.08
C ASN A 130 -2.17 7.88 -24.65
N TRP A 131 -1.91 6.99 -23.68
CA TRP A 131 -2.41 7.14 -22.31
C TRP A 131 -2.11 8.51 -21.71
N TYR A 132 -0.90 9.03 -21.89
CA TYR A 132 -0.50 10.33 -21.36
C TYR A 132 -1.31 11.48 -21.97
N LYS A 133 -1.66 11.38 -23.26
CA LYS A 133 -2.54 12.36 -23.93
C LYS A 133 -3.96 12.29 -23.41
N ILE A 134 -4.45 11.10 -23.05
CA ILE A 134 -5.76 10.95 -22.41
C ILE A 134 -5.72 11.56 -21.02
N LEU A 135 -4.70 11.23 -20.22
CA LEU A 135 -4.54 11.78 -18.87
C LEU A 135 -4.38 13.31 -18.88
N ALA A 136 -3.82 13.92 -19.93
CA ALA A 136 -3.69 15.37 -20.04
C ALA A 136 -5.03 16.10 -20.30
N ARG A 137 -6.08 15.41 -20.76
CA ARG A 137 -7.39 16.05 -21.07
C ARG A 137 -8.02 16.67 -19.83
N LYS A 138 -8.55 17.89 -19.93
CA LYS A 138 -9.10 18.67 -18.79
C LYS A 138 -10.19 17.95 -17.98
N ASN A 139 -10.97 17.08 -18.62
CA ASN A 139 -12.05 16.33 -17.98
C ASN A 139 -11.66 14.90 -17.56
N VAL A 140 -10.37 14.61 -17.51
CA VAL A 140 -9.83 13.33 -17.01
C VAL A 140 -9.15 13.57 -15.69
N ARG A 141 -9.59 12.82 -14.67
CA ARG A 141 -9.02 12.81 -13.33
C ARG A 141 -8.34 11.47 -13.07
N PHE A 142 -7.09 11.50 -12.63
CA PHE A 142 -6.33 10.28 -12.35
C PHE A 142 -5.79 10.26 -10.92
N GLY A 143 -5.36 9.10 -10.46
CA GLY A 143 -4.84 8.94 -9.11
C GLY A 143 -3.50 8.23 -9.06
N PHE A 144 -2.76 8.53 -7.99
CA PHE A 144 -1.57 7.80 -7.53
C PHE A 144 -1.40 8.03 -6.03
N SER A 145 -0.75 7.11 -5.33
CA SER A 145 -0.53 7.24 -3.88
C SER A 145 0.54 8.27 -3.53
N ASN A 146 0.58 8.68 -2.26
CA ASN A 146 1.52 9.67 -1.78
C ASN A 146 2.97 9.18 -1.92
N PRO A 147 3.83 9.87 -2.72
CA PRO A 147 5.22 9.47 -2.92
C PRO A 147 6.07 9.50 -1.64
N ASN A 148 5.64 10.23 -0.60
CA ASN A 148 6.34 10.26 0.69
C ASN A 148 6.09 9.03 1.56
N ASP A 149 5.02 8.28 1.29
CA ASP A 149 4.52 7.20 2.14
C ASP A 149 4.62 5.83 1.46
N ASP A 150 4.43 5.79 0.14
CA ASP A 150 4.18 4.55 -0.59
C ASP A 150 5.03 4.41 -1.87
N PRO A 151 5.69 3.25 -2.08
CA PRO A 151 6.40 2.96 -3.31
C PRO A 151 5.60 3.06 -4.60
N CYS A 152 4.30 2.75 -4.59
CA CYS A 152 3.51 2.91 -5.81
C CYS A 152 3.44 4.40 -6.23
N GLY A 153 3.42 5.31 -5.26
CA GLY A 153 3.34 6.75 -5.46
C GLY A 153 4.58 7.31 -6.15
N TYR A 154 5.76 7.08 -5.57
CA TYR A 154 7.00 7.54 -6.22
C TYR A 154 7.30 6.79 -7.52
N ARG A 155 6.85 5.53 -7.67
CA ARG A 155 6.99 4.79 -8.94
C ARG A 155 6.06 5.31 -10.02
N ALA A 156 4.88 5.84 -9.68
CA ALA A 156 4.02 6.53 -10.65
C ALA A 156 4.76 7.73 -11.25
N LEU A 157 5.41 8.55 -10.42
CA LEU A 157 6.23 9.67 -10.89
C LEU A 157 7.40 9.21 -11.76
N MET A 158 8.11 8.16 -11.34
CA MET A 158 9.19 7.56 -12.15
C MET A 158 8.70 7.08 -13.52
N VAL A 159 7.52 6.44 -13.58
CA VAL A 159 6.93 5.98 -14.84
C VAL A 159 6.59 7.15 -15.76
N VAL A 160 6.00 8.22 -15.21
CA VAL A 160 5.67 9.42 -16.00
C VAL A 160 6.95 10.09 -16.53
N GLN A 161 7.99 10.24 -15.71
CA GLN A 161 9.27 10.81 -16.15
C GLN A 161 9.96 9.95 -17.22
N LEU A 162 9.95 8.62 -17.06
CA LEU A 162 10.50 7.69 -18.05
C LEU A 162 9.70 7.68 -19.34
N ALA A 163 8.41 8.05 -19.31
CA ALA A 163 7.57 8.17 -20.49
C ALA A 163 8.10 9.25 -21.45
N GLU A 164 8.67 10.33 -20.94
CA GLU A 164 9.26 11.38 -21.79
C GLU A 164 10.38 10.83 -22.68
N ILE A 165 11.25 10.04 -22.07
CA ILE A 165 12.35 9.35 -22.76
C ILE A 165 11.80 8.36 -23.78
N TYR A 166 10.80 7.57 -23.38
CA TYR A 166 10.24 6.50 -24.21
C TYR A 166 9.47 7.02 -25.43
N TYR A 167 8.64 8.05 -25.26
CA TYR A 167 7.82 8.61 -26.34
C TYR A 167 8.51 9.77 -27.08
N GLY A 168 9.67 10.24 -26.62
CA GLY A 168 10.34 11.41 -27.18
C GLY A 168 9.52 12.68 -27.04
N ASN A 169 8.84 12.85 -25.91
CA ASN A 169 8.01 14.01 -25.59
C ASN A 169 8.39 14.56 -24.21
N ASP A 170 9.05 15.70 -24.17
CA ASP A 170 9.62 16.34 -22.98
C ASP A 170 8.61 17.15 -22.15
N THR A 171 7.31 17.07 -22.47
CA THR A 171 6.25 17.77 -21.74
C THR A 171 5.35 16.86 -20.89
N ILE A 172 5.57 15.53 -20.90
CA ILE A 172 4.64 14.59 -20.26
C ILE A 172 4.64 14.76 -18.73
N PHE A 173 5.81 14.92 -18.13
CA PHE A 173 5.92 15.11 -16.68
C PHE A 173 5.38 16.49 -16.28
N ASP A 174 5.69 17.52 -17.05
CA ASP A 174 5.21 18.88 -16.82
C ASP A 174 3.67 18.93 -16.84
N GLU A 175 3.05 18.48 -17.93
CA GLU A 175 1.59 18.54 -18.13
C GLU A 175 0.81 17.69 -17.13
N LEU A 176 1.36 16.53 -16.72
CA LEU A 176 0.65 15.62 -15.83
C LEU A 176 0.93 15.89 -14.35
N ILE A 177 2.15 16.29 -14.00
CA ILE A 177 2.61 16.36 -12.61
C ILE A 177 2.92 17.80 -12.19
N GLU A 178 3.84 18.51 -12.86
CA GLU A 178 4.29 19.83 -12.38
C GLU A 178 3.18 20.89 -12.46
N GLU A 179 2.37 20.88 -13.51
CA GLU A 179 1.24 21.81 -13.64
C GLU A 179 0.13 21.59 -12.60
N ASN A 180 0.09 20.41 -11.98
CA ASN A 180 -1.01 19.97 -11.11
C ASN A 180 -0.56 19.70 -9.67
N THR A 181 0.71 19.91 -9.33
CA THR A 181 1.30 19.66 -8.01
C THR A 181 2.49 20.59 -7.76
N ALA A 182 3.04 20.58 -6.55
CA ALA A 182 4.31 21.24 -6.23
C ALA A 182 5.54 20.32 -6.42
N ILE A 183 5.37 19.17 -7.06
CA ILE A 183 6.48 18.25 -7.40
C ILE A 183 7.18 18.80 -8.63
N THR A 184 8.51 18.75 -8.65
CA THR A 184 9.32 19.16 -9.79
C THR A 184 10.33 18.08 -10.19
N ALA A 185 10.85 18.15 -11.40
CA ALA A 185 11.94 17.31 -11.88
C ALA A 185 13.13 18.16 -12.40
N THR A 186 14.35 17.77 -12.04
CA THR A 186 15.57 18.36 -12.60
C THR A 186 16.41 17.29 -13.29
N GLN A 187 17.07 17.65 -14.39
CA GLN A 187 18.03 16.76 -15.05
C GLN A 187 19.44 17.06 -14.56
N GLU A 188 20.11 16.05 -14.01
CA GLU A 188 21.48 16.13 -13.50
C GLU A 188 22.31 14.93 -13.97
N ASN A 189 23.44 15.18 -14.63
CA ASN A 189 24.37 14.13 -15.09
C ASN A 189 23.71 13.00 -15.92
N GLY A 190 22.71 13.33 -16.74
CA GLY A 190 21.97 12.34 -17.54
C GLY A 190 20.95 11.51 -16.76
N SER A 191 20.71 11.83 -15.49
CA SER A 191 19.63 11.28 -14.66
C SER A 191 18.57 12.35 -14.39
N TYR A 192 17.34 11.93 -14.13
CA TYR A 192 16.26 12.80 -13.65
C TYR A 192 16.11 12.65 -12.14
N ILE A 193 16.07 13.77 -11.43
CA ILE A 193 15.83 13.84 -9.99
C ILE A 193 14.46 14.48 -9.78
N ILE A 194 13.52 13.69 -9.24
CA ILE A 194 12.18 14.16 -8.92
C ILE A 194 12.17 14.64 -7.46
N HIS A 195 11.90 15.93 -7.27
CA HIS A 195 11.82 16.59 -5.97
C HIS A 195 10.39 16.56 -5.47
N VAL A 196 10.15 15.74 -4.44
CA VAL A 196 8.84 15.64 -3.80
C VAL A 196 8.88 16.46 -2.50
N PRO A 197 8.06 17.53 -2.36
CA PRO A 197 7.99 18.29 -1.11
C PRO A 197 7.30 17.48 -0.01
N SER A 198 7.18 18.04 1.19
CA SER A 198 6.46 17.36 2.28
C SER A 198 4.99 17.12 1.90
N SER A 199 4.35 16.10 2.48
CA SER A 199 2.95 15.77 2.16
C SER A 199 1.98 16.94 2.34
N ALA A 200 2.28 17.89 3.22
CA ALA A 200 1.47 19.09 3.46
C ALA A 200 1.64 20.17 2.38
N GLU A 201 2.74 20.11 1.62
CA GLU A 201 3.16 21.14 0.66
C GLU A 201 3.00 20.66 -0.80
N LEU A 202 2.40 19.49 -1.03
CA LEU A 202 2.26 18.89 -2.37
C LEU A 202 1.40 19.71 -3.33
N GLY A 203 0.57 20.65 -2.85
CA GLY A 203 -0.16 21.58 -3.71
C GLY A 203 -1.04 20.93 -4.78
N ILE A 204 -1.65 19.77 -4.47
CA ILE A 204 -2.38 18.96 -5.45
C ILE A 204 -3.60 19.70 -6.01
N ASP A 205 -3.70 19.82 -7.34
CA ASP A 205 -4.95 20.13 -8.02
C ASP A 205 -5.90 18.94 -7.89
N VAL A 206 -6.81 19.02 -6.93
CA VAL A 206 -7.77 17.96 -6.61
C VAL A 206 -8.77 17.68 -7.75
N ALA A 207 -8.94 18.60 -8.70
CA ALA A 207 -9.76 18.37 -9.89
C ALA A 207 -9.07 17.42 -10.88
N LYS A 208 -7.73 17.43 -10.91
CA LYS A 208 -6.91 16.62 -11.80
C LYS A 208 -6.42 15.33 -11.16
N ILE A 209 -5.95 15.41 -9.93
CA ILE A 209 -5.24 14.33 -9.24
C ILE A 209 -5.97 13.96 -7.95
N ALA A 210 -6.25 12.66 -7.77
CA ALA A 210 -6.61 12.11 -6.49
C ALA A 210 -5.39 11.42 -5.84
N MET A 211 -5.14 11.76 -4.59
CA MET A 211 -4.04 11.17 -3.83
C MET A 211 -4.52 10.68 -2.46
N ARG A 212 -4.00 9.53 -2.04
CA ARG A 212 -4.15 8.93 -0.70
C ARG A 212 -2.81 8.38 -0.23
N SER A 213 -2.70 7.96 1.03
CA SER A 213 -1.42 7.50 1.57
C SER A 213 -0.92 6.23 0.88
N ALA A 214 -1.78 5.22 0.69
CA ALA A 214 -1.46 4.00 -0.05
C ALA A 214 -2.28 3.89 -1.36
N GLU A 215 -1.78 3.10 -2.30
CA GLU A 215 -2.39 2.89 -3.62
C GLU A 215 -3.74 2.19 -3.52
N ILE A 216 -3.86 1.25 -2.58
CA ILE A 216 -5.10 0.50 -2.33
C ILE A 216 -6.25 1.40 -1.84
N ASP A 217 -5.94 2.55 -1.23
CA ASP A 217 -6.95 3.50 -0.72
C ASP A 217 -7.66 4.26 -1.85
N LEU A 218 -7.13 4.19 -3.08
CA LEU A 218 -7.72 4.83 -4.27
C LEU A 218 -8.63 3.90 -5.07
N MET A 219 -8.65 2.59 -4.77
CA MET A 219 -9.43 1.59 -5.51
C MET A 219 -10.93 1.90 -5.51
N ALA A 220 -11.48 2.25 -4.34
CA ALA A 220 -12.89 2.60 -4.24
C ALA A 220 -13.26 3.80 -5.12
N SER A 221 -12.39 4.83 -5.17
CA SER A 221 -12.59 6.01 -6.04
C SER A 221 -12.62 5.62 -7.53
N LEU A 222 -11.83 4.63 -7.94
CA LEU A 222 -11.81 4.13 -9.32
C LEU A 222 -13.07 3.32 -9.64
N GLU A 223 -13.52 2.49 -8.71
CA GLU A 223 -14.72 1.66 -8.86
C GLU A 223 -16.02 2.48 -8.88
N THR A 224 -16.09 3.54 -8.09
CA THR A 224 -17.23 4.47 -8.07
C THR A 224 -17.26 5.35 -9.31
N GLY A 225 -16.09 5.63 -9.91
CA GLY A 225 -15.91 6.57 -11.02
C GLY A 225 -15.60 8.00 -10.55
N ASP A 226 -15.18 8.17 -9.30
CA ASP A 226 -14.69 9.45 -8.77
C ASP A 226 -13.32 9.83 -9.37
N ILE A 227 -12.58 8.85 -9.89
CA ILE A 227 -11.42 9.00 -10.77
C ILE A 227 -11.55 8.09 -11.99
N ASP A 228 -10.97 8.50 -13.10
CA ASP A 228 -10.98 7.75 -14.35
C ASP A 228 -9.85 6.71 -14.42
N TYR A 229 -8.67 7.09 -13.94
CA TYR A 229 -7.45 6.29 -14.09
C TYR A 229 -6.66 6.22 -12.80
N LEU A 230 -5.96 5.11 -12.55
CA LEU A 230 -5.15 4.92 -11.36
C LEU A 230 -3.82 4.27 -11.70
N PHE A 231 -2.71 4.93 -11.36
CA PHE A 231 -1.40 4.28 -11.36
C PHE A 231 -1.33 3.30 -10.19
N ILE A 232 -1.23 2.01 -10.49
CA ILE A 232 -1.21 0.95 -9.50
C ILE A 232 -0.41 -0.26 -9.99
N TYR A 233 -0.13 -1.19 -9.10
CA TYR A 233 0.46 -2.47 -9.45
C TYR A 233 -0.51 -3.39 -10.20
N ARG A 234 0.00 -4.10 -11.21
CA ARG A 234 -0.76 -5.10 -11.98
C ARG A 234 -1.37 -6.21 -11.12
N SER A 235 -0.76 -6.55 -9.99
CA SER A 235 -1.31 -7.57 -9.07
C SER A 235 -2.53 -7.09 -8.28
N VAL A 236 -2.78 -5.77 -8.26
CA VAL A 236 -3.89 -5.15 -7.52
C VAL A 236 -5.01 -4.70 -8.47
N ALA A 237 -4.65 -4.24 -9.68
CA ALA A 237 -5.58 -3.90 -10.76
C ALA A 237 -6.35 -5.12 -11.29
#